data_AF-A0A358MHB4-F1
#
_entry.id   AF-A0A358MHB4-F1
#
_cell.length_a   1.000
_cell.length_b   1.000
_cell.length_c   1.000
_cell.angle_alpha   90.00
_cell.angle_beta   90.00
_cell.angle_gamma   90.00
#
_symmetry.space_group_name_H-M   'P 1'
#
loop_
_entity.id
_entity.type
_entity.pdbx_description
1 polymer ?
#
loop_
_entity_poly.entity_id
_entity_poly.type
_entity_poly.pdbx_seq_one_letter_code
_entity_poly.pdbx_strand_id
1 'polypeptide(L)'
;MDPLKSLEAHAAQIAALDLVITIDNATAHLAGALGVPTWVLLPKGSEWRWGSHPTKTVLYPHTRIFRASDLGQWGGALWKLFDAFARWV
;
A
#
# COMPACT_ATOMS: atom_id res chain seq x y z
N MET A 1 2.06 16.17 11.06
CA MET A 1 3.51 16.04 11.25
C MET A 1 4.16 16.07 9.88
N ASP A 2 5.34 16.69 9.74
CA ASP A 2 6.08 16.69 8.48
C ASP A 2 7.08 15.52 8.47
N PRO A 3 6.90 14.50 7.61
CA PRO A 3 7.80 13.34 7.56
C PRO A 3 9.22 13.70 7.14
N LEU A 4 9.44 14.86 6.51
CA LEU A 4 10.78 15.35 6.15
C LEU A 4 11.52 15.99 7.33
N LYS A 5 10.80 16.30 8.42
CA LYS A 5 11.39 16.84 9.65
C LYS A 5 11.72 15.77 10.68
N SER A 6 10.98 14.65 10.70
CA SER A 6 11.27 13.52 11.58
C SER A 6 10.70 12.21 11.04
N LEU A 7 11.60 11.31 10.66
CA LEU A 7 11.24 9.96 10.22
C LEU A 7 10.72 9.09 11.37
N GLU A 8 11.31 9.20 12.56
CA GLU A 8 10.91 8.41 13.74
C GLU A 8 9.48 8.71 14.15
N ALA A 9 9.15 9.99 14.19
CA ALA A 9 7.83 10.42 14.61
C ALA A 9 6.78 10.00 13.56
N HIS A 10 7.12 10.01 12.26
CA HIS A 10 6.25 9.49 11.18
C HIS A 10 6.07 7.97 11.29
N ALA A 11 7.15 7.23 11.58
CA ALA A 11 7.11 5.80 11.82
C ALA A 11 6.22 5.44 13.02
N ALA A 12 6.31 6.21 14.12
CA ALA A 12 5.47 6.02 15.29
C ALA A 12 3.98 6.22 14.98
N GLN A 13 3.64 7.21 14.15
CA GLN A 13 2.26 7.40 13.69
C GLN A 13 1.76 6.23 12.84
N ILE A 14 2.58 5.76 11.90
CA ILE A 14 2.24 4.60 11.07
C ILE A 14 2.04 3.35 11.92
N ALA A 15 2.92 3.11 12.88
CA ALA A 15 2.87 1.95 13.78
C ALA A 15 1.62 1.93 14.68
N ALA A 16 0.95 3.07 14.86
CA ALA A 16 -0.29 3.17 15.64
C ALA A 16 -1.56 2.88 14.80
N LEU A 17 -1.43 2.63 13.50
CA LEU A 17 -2.57 2.35 12.61
C LEU A 17 -2.82 0.84 12.49
N ASP A 18 -4.10 0.46 12.43
CA ASP A 18 -4.50 -0.93 12.13
C ASP A 18 -4.25 -1.31 10.66
N LEU A 19 -4.33 -0.32 9.76
CA LEU A 19 -4.20 -0.49 8.31
C LEU A 19 -3.73 0.81 7.65
N VAL A 20 -2.75 0.71 6.75
CA VAL A 20 -2.33 1.81 5.86
C VAL A 20 -2.82 1.53 4.45
N ILE A 21 -3.62 2.43 3.87
CA ILE A 21 -4.02 2.37 2.45
C ILE A 21 -3.37 3.54 1.71
N THR A 22 -2.57 3.27 0.69
CA THR A 22 -1.82 4.32 -0.02
C THR A 22 -1.46 3.93 -1.46
N ILE A 23 -0.66 4.77 -2.12
CA ILE A 23 -0.05 4.53 -3.43
C ILE A 23 1.45 4.24 -3.27
N ASP A 24 2.14 3.97 -4.37
CA ASP A 24 3.61 3.83 -4.39
C ASP A 24 4.31 5.12 -3.93
N ASN A 25 4.71 5.17 -2.65
CA ASN A 25 5.43 6.27 -2.03
C ASN A 25 6.23 5.78 -0.80
N ALA A 26 6.97 6.69 -0.16
CA ALA A 26 7.78 6.36 1.02
C ALA A 26 6.96 5.77 2.19
N THR A 27 5.71 6.19 2.38
CA THR A 27 4.82 5.66 3.43
C THR A 27 4.48 4.19 3.18
N ALA A 28 4.28 3.76 1.93
CA ALA A 28 4.03 2.36 1.60
C ALA A 28 5.21 1.45 2.02
N HIS A 29 6.42 1.92 1.75
CA HIS A 29 7.65 1.21 2.09
C HIS A 29 7.90 1.19 3.60
N LEU A 30 7.70 2.32 4.28
CA LEU A 30 7.89 2.42 5.71
C LEU A 30 6.86 1.57 6.47
N ALA A 31 5.58 1.63 6.10
CA ALA A 31 4.53 0.82 6.72
C ALA A 31 4.78 -0.68 6.51
N GLY A 32 5.15 -1.09 5.29
CA GLY A 32 5.52 -2.46 4.99
C GLY A 32 6.73 -2.95 5.78
N ALA A 33 7.74 -2.10 5.96
CA ALA A 33 8.94 -2.42 6.75
C ALA A 33 8.65 -2.50 8.26
N LEU A 34 7.72 -1.70 8.77
CA LEU A 34 7.25 -1.75 10.16
C LEU A 34 6.32 -2.93 10.44
N GLY A 35 5.92 -3.69 9.42
CA GLY A 35 5.01 -4.84 9.56
C GLY A 35 3.55 -4.45 9.75
N VAL A 36 3.20 -3.18 9.59
CA VAL A 36 1.81 -2.71 9.64
C VAL A 36 1.06 -3.25 8.41
N PRO A 37 -0.15 -3.82 8.55
CA PRO A 37 -0.98 -4.19 7.41
C PRO A 37 -1.06 -3.02 6.41
N THR A 38 -0.65 -3.25 5.17
CA THR A 38 -0.49 -2.17 4.18
C THR A 38 -1.11 -2.55 2.85
N TRP A 39 -1.97 -1.70 2.30
CA TRP A 39 -2.61 -1.88 1.01
C TRP A 39 -2.13 -0.80 0.04
N VAL A 40 -1.59 -1.23 -1.11
CA VAL A 40 -0.97 -0.34 -2.10
C VAL A 40 -1.72 -0.40 -3.42
N LEU A 41 -2.23 0.74 -3.85
CA LEU A 41 -2.79 0.96 -5.18
C LEU A 41 -1.66 1.25 -6.17
N LEU A 42 -1.56 0.42 -7.21
CA LEU A 42 -0.53 0.54 -8.22
C LEU A 42 -1.12 0.74 -9.63
N PRO A 43 -0.54 1.65 -10.44
CA PRO A 43 -0.91 1.76 -11.84
C PRO A 43 -0.40 0.55 -12.64
N LYS A 44 -0.90 0.39 -13.87
CA LYS A 44 -0.30 -0.53 -14.84
C LYS A 44 1.13 -0.09 -15.15
N GLY A 45 2.06 -1.04 -15.24
CA GLY A 45 3.48 -0.74 -15.43
C GLY A 45 4.16 -0.14 -14.19
N SER A 46 3.64 -0.47 -13.00
CA SER A 46 4.25 -0.10 -11.71
C SER A 46 5.70 -0.58 -11.61
N GLU A 47 6.47 0.09 -10.75
CA GLU A 47 7.91 -0.13 -10.60
C GLU A 47 8.24 -1.59 -10.23
N TRP A 48 9.36 -2.11 -10.76
CA TRP A 48 9.74 -3.52 -10.72
C TRP A 48 9.80 -4.12 -9.31
N ARG A 49 10.09 -3.30 -8.30
CA ARG A 49 10.14 -3.68 -6.88
C ARG A 49 8.84 -4.30 -6.38
N TRP A 50 7.72 -3.90 -6.95
CA TRP A 50 6.40 -4.45 -6.60
C TRP A 50 6.12 -5.82 -7.22
N GLY A 51 7.02 -6.32 -8.09
CA GLY A 51 6.86 -7.57 -8.80
C GLY A 51 5.61 -7.62 -9.68
N SER A 52 5.30 -8.80 -10.21
CA SER A 52 4.15 -9.02 -11.11
C SER A 52 3.01 -9.80 -10.46
N HIS A 53 3.14 -10.22 -9.19
CA HIS A 53 2.06 -10.96 -8.53
C HIS A 53 0.81 -10.05 -8.42
N PRO A 54 -0.40 -10.60 -8.66
CA PRO A 54 -1.61 -9.79 -8.74
C PRO A 54 -1.93 -8.99 -7.47
N THR A 55 -1.63 -9.56 -6.29
CA THR A 55 -2.08 -9.02 -5.00
C THR A 55 -1.03 -9.01 -3.90
N LYS A 56 0.21 -9.42 -4.16
CA LYS A 56 1.26 -9.59 -3.14
C LYS A 56 2.58 -9.03 -3.65
N THR A 57 3.49 -8.71 -2.73
CA THR A 57 4.89 -8.39 -3.01
C THR A 57 5.79 -9.27 -2.16
N VAL A 58 7.01 -9.53 -2.63
CA VAL A 58 8.05 -10.23 -1.87
C VAL A 58 8.71 -9.31 -0.85
N LEU A 59 8.68 -7.98 -1.08
CA LEU A 59 9.38 -7.02 -0.24
C LEU A 59 8.76 -6.89 1.16
N TYR A 60 7.44 -6.97 1.26
CA TYR A 60 6.70 -6.72 2.50
C TYR A 60 5.61 -7.80 2.67
N PRO A 61 5.81 -8.79 3.55
CA PRO A 61 4.89 -9.93 3.70
C PRO A 61 3.45 -9.56 4.04
N HIS A 62 3.24 -8.45 4.78
CA HIS A 62 1.93 -7.96 5.20
C HIS A 62 1.31 -6.94 4.23
N THR A 63 1.90 -6.78 3.04
CA THR A 63 1.42 -5.84 2.03
C THR A 63 0.57 -6.50 0.96
N ARG A 64 -0.64 -5.97 0.76
CA ARG A 64 -1.56 -6.34 -0.32
C ARG A 64 -1.53 -5.30 -1.43
N ILE A 65 -1.53 -5.76 -2.68
CA ILE A 65 -1.50 -4.90 -3.87
C ILE A 65 -2.88 -4.89 -4.54
N PHE A 66 -3.26 -3.72 -5.05
CA PHE A 66 -4.40 -3.52 -5.94
C PHE A 66 -3.92 -2.82 -7.22
N ARG A 67 -3.96 -3.53 -8.37
CA ARG A 67 -3.46 -2.99 -9.64
C ARG A 67 -4.60 -2.51 -10.54
N ALA A 68 -4.43 -1.32 -11.12
CA ALA A 68 -5.24 -0.87 -12.25
C ALA A 68 -5.08 -1.84 -13.43
N SER A 69 -6.16 -2.10 -14.18
CA SER A 69 -6.12 -2.98 -15.35
C SER A 69 -5.42 -2.33 -16.54
N ASP A 70 -5.54 -1.00 -16.65
CA ASP A 70 -4.83 -0.18 -17.63
C ASP A 70 -4.53 1.22 -17.09
N LEU A 71 -3.76 2.01 -17.85
CA LEU A 71 -3.53 3.41 -17.56
C LEU A 71 -4.87 4.15 -17.44
N GLY A 72 -5.08 4.81 -16.31
CA GLY A 72 -6.32 5.53 -15.99
C GLY A 72 -7.53 4.64 -15.61
N GLN A 73 -7.44 3.31 -15.80
CA GLN A 73 -8.55 2.38 -15.53
C GLN A 73 -8.51 1.84 -14.10
N TRP A 74 -8.86 2.70 -13.14
CA TRP A 74 -8.79 2.41 -11.71
C TRP A 74 -10.02 1.70 -11.14
N GLY A 75 -11.16 1.71 -11.85
CA GLY A 75 -12.43 1.24 -11.31
C GLY A 75 -12.37 -0.19 -10.77
N GLY A 76 -11.71 -1.11 -11.49
CA GLY A 76 -11.54 -2.49 -11.03
C GLY A 76 -10.62 -2.65 -9.81
N ALA A 77 -9.58 -1.81 -9.70
CA ALA A 77 -8.68 -1.83 -8.54
C ALA A 77 -9.38 -1.28 -7.30
N LEU A 78 -10.09 -0.16 -7.45
CA LEU A 78 -10.86 0.48 -6.39
C LEU A 78 -12.00 -0.42 -5.91
N TRP A 79 -12.75 -1.07 -6.81
CA TRP A 79 -13.80 -2.00 -6.42
C TRP A 79 -13.27 -3.16 -5.56
N LYS A 80 -12.15 -3.79 -5.96
CA LYS A 80 -11.49 -4.85 -5.19
C LYS A 80 -11.02 -4.36 -3.82
N LEU A 81 -10.54 -3.11 -3.76
CA LEU A 81 -10.12 -2.49 -2.51
C LEU A 81 -11.32 -2.26 -1.59
N PHE A 82 -12.42 -1.71 -2.09
CA PHE A 82 -13.64 -1.50 -1.31
C PHE A 82 -14.24 -2.80 -0.80
N ASP A 83 -14.34 -3.83 -1.65
CA ASP A 83 -14.80 -5.17 -1.23
C ASP A 83 -13.87 -5.78 -0.16
N ALA A 84 -12.56 -5.61 -0.29
CA ALA A 84 -11.62 -6.04 0.74
C ALA A 84 -11.80 -5.28 2.05
N PHE A 85 -11.99 -3.95 1.98
CA PHE A 85 -12.15 -3.10 3.15
C PHE A 85 -13.45 -3.40 3.90
N ALA A 86 -14.53 -3.67 3.18
CA ALA A 86 -15.81 -4.06 3.77
C ALA A 86 -15.74 -5.38 4.56
N ARG A 87 -14.72 -6.23 4.32
CA ARG A 87 -14.48 -7.47 5.08
C ARG A 87 -13.43 -7.31 6.18
N TRP A 88 -12.75 -6.16 6.21
CA TRP A 88 -11.74 -5.84 7.22
C TRP A 88 -12.39 -5.30 8.49
N VAL A 89 -13.46 -4.51 8.33
CA VAL A 89 -14.32 -4.00 9.41
C VAL A 89 -15.30 -5.08 9.85
#